data_AF-U2PRC8-F1
#
_entry.id   AF-U2PRC8-F1
#
_cell.length_a   1.000
_cell.length_b   1.000
_cell.length_c   1.000
_cell.angle_alpha   90.00
_cell.angle_beta   90.00
_cell.angle_gamma   90.00
#
_symmetry.space_group_name_H-M   'P 1'
#
loop_
_entity.id
_entity.type
_entity.pdbx_description
1 polymer ?
#
loop_
_entity_poly.entity_id
_entity_poly.type
_entity_poly.pdbx_seq_one_letter_code
_entity_poly.pdbx_strand_id
1 'polypeptide(L)'
;MIKLRKILVWSIISLTIQTSILFYLNKFYLAEEYKITFIQEEKEVYKEAVKEVNIPKTGKNIKLSPSGKYAYYLLENIPHIINLADNKDNVVNLEYDINNYFFKWHDFDDKLIITERIKGKKNDEIKLYIYDAKDNKKQEALDYNNVSRSYKLPGKNINVKDIRLNTLNTIIYVKSEKENGSTSINRLDISDGMHELPIKNVNMGNFFVLKEKDEVVFEDRSNKNIYITNKGKTEEIKISAESKSILLNIDKDDNIYVGEIENNMVKAIFYNNQNDGEWKKIELTELIGKDSIYIFNPKEIYAVDSIENTVTNITTGKKKSFEGTFLDMNLSGILSSKGEGSIFTKVKEEEK
;
A
#
# COMPACT_ATOMS: atom_id res chain seq x y z
N MET A 1 -16.15 -21.15 62.14
CA MET A 1 -15.25 -22.08 61.42
C MET A 1 -15.91 -22.81 60.25
N ILE A 2 -17.09 -23.42 60.40
CA ILE A 2 -17.73 -24.23 59.32
C ILE A 2 -18.05 -23.41 58.06
N LYS A 3 -18.50 -22.15 58.19
CA LYS A 3 -18.77 -21.26 57.05
C LYS A 3 -17.50 -20.88 56.29
N LEU A 4 -16.40 -20.58 57.00
CA LEU A 4 -15.10 -20.24 56.39
C LEU A 4 -14.50 -21.45 55.66
N ARG A 5 -14.62 -22.65 56.25
CA ARG A 5 -14.19 -23.90 55.61
C ARG A 5 -14.97 -24.20 54.32
N LYS A 6 -16.28 -23.94 54.31
CA LYS A 6 -17.10 -24.08 53.09
C LYS A 6 -16.69 -23.07 52.01
N ILE A 7 -16.43 -21.82 52.38
CA ILE A 7 -15.95 -20.80 51.43
C ILE A 7 -14.59 -21.22 50.85
N LEU A 8 -13.64 -21.63 51.70
CA LEU A 8 -12.32 -22.11 51.25
C LEU A 8 -12.43 -23.32 50.29
N VAL A 9 -13.31 -24.28 50.59
CA VAL A 9 -13.53 -25.43 49.70
C VAL A 9 -14.10 -24.98 48.35
N TRP A 10 -15.08 -24.08 48.34
CA TRP A 10 -15.62 -23.54 47.08
C TRP A 10 -14.62 -22.68 46.32
N SER A 11 -13.76 -21.92 47.01
CA SER A 11 -12.66 -21.18 46.38
C SER A 11 -11.64 -22.11 45.75
N ILE A 12 -11.27 -23.20 46.41
CA ILE A 12 -10.33 -24.21 45.86
C ILE A 12 -10.96 -24.90 44.64
N ILE A 13 -12.24 -25.27 44.70
CA ILE A 13 -12.95 -25.87 43.56
C ILE A 13 -12.99 -24.90 42.38
N SER A 14 -13.34 -23.63 42.62
CA SER A 14 -13.36 -22.59 41.59
C SER A 14 -11.98 -22.40 40.95
N LEU A 15 -10.93 -22.31 41.77
CA LEU A 15 -9.55 -22.19 41.28
C LEU A 15 -9.13 -23.42 40.48
N THR A 16 -9.54 -24.61 40.91
CA THR A 16 -9.21 -25.87 40.21
C THR A 16 -9.90 -25.92 38.85
N ILE A 17 -11.17 -25.50 38.76
CA ILE A 17 -11.91 -25.45 37.50
C ILE A 17 -11.27 -24.42 36.56
N GLN A 18 -10.98 -23.20 37.06
CA GLN A 18 -10.35 -22.15 36.25
C GLN A 18 -8.97 -22.58 35.74
N THR A 19 -8.13 -23.15 36.61
CA THR A 19 -6.79 -23.63 36.21
C THR A 19 -6.87 -24.84 35.29
N SER A 20 -7.87 -25.72 35.44
CA SER A 20 -8.09 -26.83 34.52
C SER A 20 -8.56 -26.37 33.14
N ILE A 21 -9.44 -25.38 33.07
CA ILE A 21 -9.87 -24.76 31.80
C ILE A 21 -8.69 -24.05 31.13
N LEU A 22 -7.92 -23.26 31.88
CA LEU A 22 -6.70 -22.61 31.37
C LEU A 22 -5.66 -23.63 30.89
N PHE A 23 -5.48 -24.72 31.62
CA PHE A 23 -4.58 -25.81 31.21
C PHE A 23 -5.08 -26.51 29.94
N TYR A 24 -6.39 -26.75 29.83
CA TYR A 24 -6.99 -27.33 28.63
C TYR A 24 -6.81 -26.40 27.43
N LEU A 25 -7.12 -25.10 27.59
CA LEU A 25 -6.88 -24.10 26.56
C LEU A 25 -5.40 -24.08 26.19
N ASN A 26 -4.49 -24.00 27.15
CA ASN A 26 -3.06 -23.95 26.88
C ASN A 26 -2.54 -25.21 26.18
N LYS A 27 -3.00 -26.41 26.55
CA LYS A 27 -2.43 -27.68 26.09
C LYS A 27 -3.15 -28.29 24.86
N PHE A 28 -4.41 -27.95 24.64
CA PHE A 28 -5.21 -28.58 23.58
C PHE A 28 -5.82 -27.58 22.60
N TYR A 29 -6.04 -26.33 23.02
CA TYR A 29 -6.58 -25.28 22.14
C TYR A 29 -5.49 -24.33 21.59
N LEU A 30 -4.49 -24.03 22.41
CA LEU A 30 -3.37 -23.12 22.12
C LEU A 30 -2.04 -23.86 21.89
N ALA A 31 -1.97 -25.14 22.28
CA ALA A 31 -0.85 -26.04 21.95
C ALA A 31 -1.20 -27.02 20.82
N GLU A 32 -2.20 -26.68 20.00
CA GLU A 32 -1.83 -26.65 18.58
C GLU A 32 -0.67 -25.68 18.53
N GLU A 33 0.55 -26.23 18.58
CA GLU A 33 1.72 -25.53 18.11
C GLU A 33 1.24 -24.88 16.83
N TYR A 34 1.06 -23.56 16.83
CA TYR A 34 1.40 -22.83 15.65
C TYR A 34 2.82 -23.29 15.40
N LYS A 35 2.96 -24.32 14.56
CA LYS A 35 4.13 -24.50 13.75
C LYS A 35 4.15 -23.20 12.97
N ILE A 36 4.70 -22.17 13.62
CA ILE A 36 5.39 -21.10 12.96
C ILE A 36 6.57 -21.82 12.36
N THR A 37 6.25 -22.56 11.30
CA THR A 37 7.14 -22.78 10.21
C THR A 37 7.40 -21.34 9.82
N PHE A 38 8.56 -20.84 10.21
CA PHE A 38 9.22 -19.88 9.35
C PHE A 38 9.37 -20.63 8.04
N ILE A 39 8.31 -20.61 7.23
CA ILE A 39 8.48 -20.67 5.80
C ILE A 39 9.26 -19.39 5.61
N GLN A 40 10.59 -19.53 5.60
CA GLN A 40 11.35 -18.73 4.68
C GLN A 40 10.57 -18.95 3.40
N GLU A 41 9.74 -17.96 3.01
CA GLU A 41 9.28 -17.94 1.65
C GLU A 41 10.59 -17.95 0.88
N GLU A 42 11.01 -19.14 0.47
CA GLU A 42 11.59 -19.30 -0.83
C GLU A 42 10.60 -18.54 -1.69
N LYS A 43 10.92 -17.26 -1.92
CA LYS A 43 10.41 -16.53 -3.06
C LYS A 43 10.45 -17.59 -4.14
N GLU A 44 9.33 -17.95 -4.76
CA GLU A 44 9.41 -18.79 -5.94
C GLU A 44 10.31 -18.03 -6.91
N VAL A 45 11.59 -18.39 -6.89
CA VAL A 45 12.61 -17.64 -7.57
C VAL A 45 12.53 -18.23 -8.96
N TYR A 46 11.84 -17.51 -9.85
CA TYR A 46 11.80 -17.85 -11.27
C TYR A 46 13.23 -18.07 -11.75
N LYS A 47 13.62 -19.25 -12.23
CA LYS A 47 15.02 -19.43 -12.66
C LYS A 47 15.38 -18.58 -13.89
N GLU A 48 14.38 -18.18 -14.66
CA GLU A 48 14.54 -17.41 -15.88
C GLU A 48 14.65 -15.91 -15.61
N ALA A 49 15.58 -15.25 -16.31
CA ALA A 49 15.81 -13.80 -16.19
C ALA A 49 14.69 -12.97 -16.85
N VAL A 50 14.02 -13.54 -17.86
CA VAL A 50 12.92 -12.93 -18.61
C VAL A 50 11.84 -13.99 -18.82
N LYS A 51 10.58 -13.60 -18.69
CA LYS A 51 9.43 -14.49 -18.84
C LYS A 51 8.27 -13.81 -19.58
N GLU A 52 7.60 -14.55 -20.44
CA GLU A 52 6.36 -14.09 -21.09
C GLU A 52 5.16 -14.13 -20.13
N VAL A 53 4.35 -13.07 -20.21
CA VAL A 53 3.16 -12.86 -19.39
C VAL A 53 1.96 -12.58 -20.30
N ASN A 54 0.85 -13.28 -20.03
CA ASN A 54 -0.38 -13.21 -20.82
C ASN A 54 -1.26 -12.00 -20.46
N ILE A 55 -0.67 -10.80 -20.34
CA ILE A 55 -1.43 -9.55 -20.27
C ILE A 55 -1.54 -8.98 -21.69
N PRO A 56 -2.75 -8.87 -22.27
CA PRO A 56 -2.94 -8.34 -23.60
C PRO A 56 -2.48 -6.88 -23.72
N LYS A 57 -2.00 -6.50 -24.91
CA LYS A 57 -1.60 -5.11 -25.21
C LYS A 57 -2.70 -4.06 -24.97
N THR A 58 -3.97 -4.45 -25.07
CA THR A 58 -5.13 -3.57 -24.81
C THR A 58 -5.41 -3.38 -23.32
N GLY A 59 -4.70 -4.10 -22.45
CA GLY A 59 -4.76 -3.96 -21.00
C GLY A 59 -4.35 -2.57 -20.54
N LYS A 60 -5.07 -2.02 -19.57
CA LYS A 60 -4.85 -0.68 -19.01
C LYS A 60 -4.64 -0.75 -17.50
N ASN A 61 -4.08 0.32 -16.93
CA ASN A 61 -3.87 0.47 -15.48
C ASN A 61 -3.12 -0.72 -14.86
N ILE A 62 -2.12 -1.22 -15.57
CA ILE A 62 -1.34 -2.39 -15.18
C ILE A 62 -0.49 -2.01 -13.95
N LYS A 63 -0.60 -2.81 -12.88
CA LYS A 63 0.16 -2.61 -11.63
C LYS A 63 0.64 -3.92 -11.05
N LEU A 64 1.94 -4.01 -10.77
CA LEU A 64 2.54 -5.15 -10.09
C LEU A 64 2.16 -5.17 -8.61
N SER A 65 1.95 -6.36 -8.06
CA SER A 65 1.83 -6.55 -6.61
C SER A 65 3.18 -6.28 -5.92
N PRO A 66 3.21 -6.04 -4.60
CA PRO A 66 4.46 -5.77 -3.89
C PRO A 66 5.50 -6.89 -4.03
N SER A 67 5.08 -8.16 -4.06
CA SER A 67 6.00 -9.28 -4.27
C SER A 67 6.43 -9.46 -5.73
N GLY A 68 5.60 -8.98 -6.67
CA GLY A 68 5.74 -9.20 -8.12
C GLY A 68 5.37 -10.60 -8.58
N LYS A 69 4.68 -11.36 -7.73
CA LYS A 69 4.06 -12.62 -8.13
C LYS A 69 2.78 -12.37 -8.93
N TYR A 70 2.12 -11.23 -8.74
CA TYR A 70 0.85 -10.92 -9.40
C TYR A 70 0.88 -9.56 -10.09
N ALA A 71 -0.02 -9.37 -11.06
CA ALA A 71 -0.32 -8.07 -11.64
C ALA A 71 -1.85 -7.86 -11.71
N TYR A 72 -2.27 -6.66 -11.37
CA TYR A 72 -3.63 -6.16 -11.61
C TYR A 72 -3.64 -5.45 -12.97
N TYR A 73 -4.71 -5.62 -13.73
CA TYR A 73 -4.94 -4.85 -14.94
C TYR A 73 -6.44 -4.75 -15.29
N LEU A 74 -6.78 -3.82 -16.17
CA LEU A 74 -8.12 -3.66 -16.74
C LEU A 74 -8.13 -4.10 -18.19
N LEU A 75 -9.02 -5.02 -18.54
CA LEU A 75 -9.31 -5.41 -19.92
C LEU A 75 -10.77 -5.06 -20.21
N GLU A 76 -11.03 -4.16 -21.16
CA GLU A 76 -12.41 -3.75 -21.51
C GLU A 76 -13.26 -3.33 -20.29
N ASN A 77 -12.65 -2.61 -19.34
CA ASN A 77 -13.24 -2.18 -18.06
C ASN A 77 -13.55 -3.31 -17.07
N ILE A 78 -13.11 -4.53 -17.33
CA ILE A 78 -13.17 -5.66 -16.42
C ILE A 78 -11.84 -5.75 -15.67
N PRO A 79 -11.83 -5.82 -14.32
CA PRO A 79 -10.61 -6.00 -13.54
C PRO A 79 -10.14 -7.45 -13.52
N HIS A 80 -8.85 -7.63 -13.74
CA HIS A 80 -8.17 -8.91 -13.78
C HIS A 80 -6.99 -8.92 -12.82
N ILE A 81 -6.71 -10.09 -12.26
CA ILE A 81 -5.50 -10.37 -11.49
C ILE A 81 -4.87 -11.63 -12.07
N ILE A 82 -3.68 -11.45 -12.64
CA ILE A 82 -2.90 -12.53 -13.22
C ILE A 82 -1.75 -12.92 -12.29
N ASN A 83 -1.58 -14.22 -12.09
CA ASN A 83 -0.37 -14.78 -11.50
C ASN A 83 0.72 -14.86 -12.57
N LEU A 84 1.82 -14.17 -12.36
CA LEU A 84 2.95 -14.12 -13.29
C LEU A 84 3.71 -15.46 -13.34
N ALA A 85 3.42 -16.40 -12.42
CA ALA A 85 4.07 -17.71 -12.32
C ALA A 85 3.54 -18.75 -13.29
N ASP A 86 2.24 -18.81 -13.43
CA ASP A 86 1.54 -19.82 -14.22
C ASP A 86 0.65 -19.19 -15.30
N ASN A 87 0.67 -17.86 -15.41
CA ASN A 87 -0.22 -17.07 -16.27
C ASN A 87 -1.70 -17.32 -15.98
N LYS A 88 -2.04 -17.80 -14.78
CA LYS A 88 -3.42 -17.96 -14.35
C LYS A 88 -4.04 -16.59 -14.13
N ASP A 89 -5.00 -16.27 -14.98
CA ASP A 89 -5.73 -15.01 -14.95
C ASP A 89 -7.12 -15.20 -14.33
N ASN A 90 -7.47 -14.32 -13.39
CA ASN A 90 -8.72 -14.35 -12.67
C ASN A 90 -9.44 -13.00 -12.79
N VAL A 91 -10.71 -13.06 -13.16
CA VAL A 91 -11.59 -11.89 -13.17
C VAL A 91 -12.02 -11.56 -11.74
N VAL A 92 -11.90 -10.29 -11.35
CA VAL A 92 -12.42 -9.79 -10.09
C VAL A 92 -13.89 -9.43 -10.25
N ASN A 93 -14.78 -10.26 -9.72
CA ASN A 93 -16.23 -10.06 -9.85
C ASN A 93 -16.69 -8.76 -9.14
N LEU A 94 -17.38 -7.92 -9.90
CA LEU A 94 -17.98 -6.67 -9.45
C LEU A 94 -19.51 -6.75 -9.53
N GLU A 95 -20.18 -6.14 -8.55
CA GLU A 95 -21.65 -6.07 -8.53
C GLU A 95 -22.19 -4.83 -9.26
N TYR A 96 -21.32 -3.84 -9.50
CA TYR A 96 -21.68 -2.55 -10.08
C TYR A 96 -20.68 -2.15 -11.16
N ASP A 97 -20.99 -1.06 -11.87
CA ASP A 97 -20.08 -0.47 -12.86
C ASP A 97 -18.72 -0.10 -12.26
N ILE A 98 -17.65 -0.31 -13.03
CA ILE A 98 -16.25 -0.10 -12.64
C ILE A 98 -15.99 1.30 -12.07
N ASN A 99 -16.74 2.32 -12.51
CA ASN A 99 -16.58 3.70 -12.05
C ASN A 99 -17.02 3.92 -10.58
N ASN A 100 -17.65 2.91 -9.96
CA ASN A 100 -17.93 2.91 -8.53
C ASN A 100 -16.82 2.23 -7.72
N TYR A 101 -15.79 1.69 -8.36
CA TYR A 101 -14.72 0.99 -7.69
C TYR A 101 -13.39 1.74 -7.77
N PHE A 102 -12.60 1.59 -6.71
CA PHE A 102 -11.19 1.97 -6.69
C PHE A 102 -10.38 0.76 -6.27
N PHE A 103 -9.24 0.52 -6.94
CA PHE A 103 -8.38 -0.64 -6.73
C PHE A 103 -6.97 -0.16 -6.42
N LYS A 104 -6.36 -0.75 -5.39
CA LYS A 104 -4.96 -0.51 -5.09
C LYS A 104 -4.36 -1.70 -4.37
N TRP A 105 -3.15 -2.10 -4.79
CA TRP A 105 -2.37 -3.06 -4.03
C TRP A 105 -2.08 -2.48 -2.65
N HIS A 106 -2.23 -3.31 -1.62
CA HIS A 106 -1.68 -2.99 -0.33
C HIS A 106 -0.16 -2.76 -0.47
N ASP A 107 0.40 -1.84 0.33
CA ASP A 107 1.78 -1.37 0.10
C ASP A 107 2.84 -2.46 0.36
N PHE A 108 2.50 -3.53 1.10
CA PHE A 108 3.47 -4.52 1.59
C PHE A 108 3.08 -5.99 1.39
N ASP A 109 1.86 -6.30 0.98
CA ASP A 109 1.43 -7.68 0.74
C ASP A 109 0.60 -7.78 -0.55
N ASP A 110 0.46 -9.01 -1.06
CA ASP A 110 -0.24 -9.28 -2.34
C ASP A 110 -1.76 -9.30 -2.18
N LYS A 111 -2.29 -8.36 -1.39
CA LYS A 111 -3.72 -8.14 -1.24
C LYS A 111 -4.13 -6.89 -1.99
N LEU A 112 -5.17 -7.01 -2.81
CA LEU A 112 -5.76 -5.87 -3.49
C LEU A 112 -6.87 -5.28 -2.62
N ILE A 113 -6.72 -4.02 -2.25
CA ILE A 113 -7.74 -3.25 -1.55
C ILE A 113 -8.70 -2.70 -2.60
N ILE A 114 -9.99 -2.93 -2.38
CA ILE A 114 -11.06 -2.53 -3.29
C ILE A 114 -12.06 -1.69 -2.50
N THR A 115 -12.35 -0.48 -2.94
CA THR A 115 -13.44 0.32 -2.39
C THR A 115 -14.61 0.33 -3.36
N GLU A 116 -15.83 0.17 -2.87
CA GLU A 116 -17.05 0.31 -3.64
C GLU A 116 -17.84 1.53 -3.14
N ARG A 117 -18.13 2.47 -4.03
CA ARG A 117 -18.92 3.66 -3.72
C ARG A 117 -20.41 3.36 -3.82
N ILE A 118 -21.13 3.64 -2.74
CA ILE A 118 -22.58 3.58 -2.65
C ILE A 118 -23.11 5.02 -2.66
N LYS A 119 -23.92 5.36 -3.66
CA LYS A 119 -24.53 6.68 -3.76
C LYS A 119 -25.59 6.87 -2.68
N GLY A 120 -25.41 7.87 -1.83
CA GLY A 120 -26.39 8.20 -0.80
C GLY A 120 -27.17 9.49 -1.07
N LYS A 121 -28.16 9.78 -0.23
CA LYS A 121 -29.02 10.97 -0.38
C LYS A 121 -28.26 12.26 -0.09
N LYS A 122 -27.48 12.29 1.01
CA LYS A 122 -26.70 13.46 1.48
C LYS A 122 -25.20 13.25 1.32
N ASN A 123 -24.73 12.06 1.65
CA ASN A 123 -23.34 11.66 1.60
C ASN A 123 -23.26 10.36 0.81
N ASP A 124 -22.25 10.22 -0.04
CA ASP A 124 -21.88 8.91 -0.54
C ASP A 124 -21.26 8.10 0.60
N GLU A 125 -21.27 6.79 0.44
CA GLU A 125 -20.65 5.86 1.37
C GLU A 125 -19.68 4.96 0.62
N ILE A 126 -18.74 4.35 1.34
CA ILE A 126 -17.86 3.33 0.79
C ILE A 126 -18.01 2.02 1.54
N LYS A 127 -17.97 0.92 0.81
CA LYS A 127 -17.65 -0.40 1.33
C LYS A 127 -16.23 -0.76 0.96
N LEU A 128 -15.62 -1.58 1.80
CA LEU A 128 -14.24 -2.04 1.64
C LEU A 128 -14.25 -3.54 1.41
N TYR A 129 -13.44 -3.97 0.45
CA TYR A 129 -13.17 -5.37 0.21
C TYR A 129 -11.66 -5.57 0.12
N ILE A 130 -11.23 -6.75 0.53
CA ILE A 130 -9.89 -7.25 0.35
C ILE A 130 -9.96 -8.44 -0.59
N TYR A 131 -9.17 -8.40 -1.65
CA TYR A 131 -8.98 -9.53 -2.53
C TYR A 131 -7.61 -10.13 -2.26
N ASP A 132 -7.58 -11.39 -1.83
CA ASP A 132 -6.36 -12.17 -1.67
C ASP A 132 -5.97 -12.80 -3.01
N ALA A 133 -4.84 -12.39 -3.58
CA ALA A 133 -4.39 -12.85 -4.88
C ALA A 133 -3.95 -14.32 -4.90
N LYS A 134 -3.48 -14.84 -3.76
CA LYS A 134 -3.08 -16.23 -3.61
C LYS A 134 -4.30 -17.15 -3.63
N ASP A 135 -5.34 -16.76 -2.88
CA ASP A 135 -6.54 -17.58 -2.73
C ASP A 135 -7.62 -17.27 -3.79
N ASN A 136 -7.39 -16.28 -4.66
CA ASN A 136 -8.37 -15.76 -5.62
C ASN A 136 -9.73 -15.47 -4.94
N LYS A 137 -9.68 -14.75 -3.82
CA LYS A 137 -10.86 -14.57 -2.97
C LYS A 137 -11.07 -13.11 -2.60
N LYS A 138 -12.16 -12.53 -3.12
CA LYS A 138 -12.71 -11.25 -2.66
C LYS A 138 -13.52 -11.46 -1.38
N GLN A 139 -13.23 -10.68 -0.35
CA GLN A 139 -13.96 -10.69 0.92
C GLN A 139 -14.29 -9.26 1.33
N GLU A 140 -15.49 -9.04 1.86
CA GLU A 140 -15.85 -7.76 2.46
C GLU A 140 -15.07 -7.57 3.77
N ALA A 141 -14.56 -6.36 4.00
CA ALA A 141 -13.97 -5.99 5.27
C ALA A 141 -15.10 -5.77 6.29
N LEU A 142 -15.13 -6.61 7.31
CA LEU A 142 -16.13 -6.55 8.38
C LEU A 142 -15.64 -5.65 9.52
N ASP A 143 -16.59 -5.10 10.30
CA ASP A 143 -16.28 -4.40 11.54
C ASP A 143 -15.82 -5.36 12.66
N TYR A 144 -15.49 -4.83 13.83
CA TYR A 144 -15.09 -5.62 15.01
C TYR A 144 -16.19 -6.56 15.55
N ASN A 145 -17.44 -6.44 15.07
CA ASN A 145 -18.56 -7.33 15.40
C ASN A 145 -18.85 -8.35 14.27
N ASN A 146 -17.97 -8.46 13.26
CA ASN A 146 -18.19 -9.28 12.06
C ASN A 146 -19.43 -8.87 11.24
N VAL A 147 -19.76 -7.57 11.21
CA VAL A 147 -20.89 -7.03 10.45
C VAL A 147 -20.37 -6.21 9.26
N SER A 148 -20.99 -6.43 8.10
CA SER A 148 -20.82 -5.59 6.91
C SER A 148 -21.21 -4.14 7.22
N ARG A 149 -20.31 -3.20 6.96
CA ARG A 149 -20.57 -1.77 7.14
C ARG A 149 -20.15 -0.98 5.91
N SER A 150 -20.97 0.03 5.61
CA SER A 150 -20.58 1.15 4.76
C SER A 150 -20.14 2.33 5.63
N TYR A 151 -19.19 3.11 5.13
CA TYR A 151 -18.62 4.26 5.82
C TYR A 151 -18.92 5.54 5.05
N LYS A 152 -19.49 6.52 5.74
CA LYS A 152 -19.91 7.79 5.12
C LYS A 152 -18.71 8.63 4.71
N LEU A 153 -18.72 9.09 3.47
CA LEU A 153 -17.77 10.07 2.94
C LEU A 153 -18.20 11.50 3.31
N PRO A 154 -17.27 12.49 3.27
CA PRO A 154 -17.53 13.87 3.69
C PRO A 154 -18.39 14.69 2.70
N GLY A 155 -19.12 14.01 1.81
CA GLY A 155 -20.02 14.66 0.86
C GLY A 155 -20.60 13.68 -0.15
N LYS A 156 -21.22 14.23 -1.19
CA LYS A 156 -21.80 13.51 -2.32
C LYS A 156 -20.94 13.69 -3.57
N ASN A 157 -21.05 12.76 -4.52
CA ASN A 157 -20.28 12.72 -5.77
C ASN A 157 -18.78 12.75 -5.49
N ILE A 158 -18.37 12.02 -4.45
CA ILE A 158 -16.96 11.92 -4.05
C ILE A 158 -16.31 10.82 -4.88
N ASN A 159 -15.12 11.10 -5.39
CA ASN A 159 -14.28 10.11 -6.05
C ASN A 159 -13.13 9.72 -5.10
N VAL A 160 -13.01 8.45 -4.77
CA VAL A 160 -11.83 7.93 -4.07
C VAL A 160 -10.66 7.99 -5.05
N LYS A 161 -9.58 8.63 -4.63
CA LYS A 161 -8.37 8.83 -5.46
C LYS A 161 -7.21 7.97 -5.01
N ASP A 162 -7.15 7.66 -3.73
CA ASP A 162 -6.11 6.81 -3.16
C ASP A 162 -6.55 6.28 -1.78
N ILE A 163 -6.06 5.10 -1.40
CA ILE A 163 -6.32 4.44 -0.11
C ILE A 163 -5.02 3.86 0.43
N ARG A 164 -4.80 3.98 1.74
CA ARG A 164 -3.65 3.37 2.41
C ARG A 164 -4.03 2.83 3.77
N LEU A 165 -3.50 1.68 4.11
CA LEU A 165 -3.66 1.07 5.42
C LEU A 165 -2.40 1.36 6.21
N ASN A 166 -2.56 1.78 7.46
CA ASN A 166 -1.45 1.65 8.40
C ASN A 166 -1.36 0.14 8.76
N THR A 167 -0.19 -0.47 8.62
CA THR A 167 -0.07 -1.93 8.74
C THR A 167 0.14 -2.45 10.16
N LEU A 168 0.30 -1.57 11.14
CA LEU A 168 0.38 -1.94 12.56
C LEU A 168 -0.94 -1.78 13.29
N ASN A 169 -1.92 -1.12 12.69
CA ASN A 169 -3.24 -0.94 13.26
C ASN A 169 -4.33 -1.15 12.18
N THR A 170 -5.59 -1.14 12.57
CA THR A 170 -6.70 -1.35 11.62
C THR A 170 -7.19 -0.04 11.01
N ILE A 171 -6.33 0.97 10.92
CA ILE A 171 -6.67 2.31 10.44
C ILE A 171 -6.45 2.39 8.93
N ILE A 172 -7.43 2.99 8.26
CA ILE A 172 -7.46 3.16 6.82
C ILE A 172 -7.55 4.65 6.52
N TYR A 173 -6.71 5.16 5.65
CA TYR A 173 -6.78 6.54 5.18
C TYR A 173 -7.28 6.57 3.75
N VAL A 174 -8.34 7.34 3.52
CA VAL A 174 -9.01 7.46 2.23
C VAL A 174 -8.84 8.89 1.73
N LYS A 175 -8.07 9.04 0.65
CA LYS A 175 -7.99 10.30 -0.11
C LYS A 175 -9.16 10.38 -1.07
N SER A 176 -9.88 11.48 -0.96
CA SER A 176 -11.14 11.73 -1.67
C SER A 176 -11.06 13.06 -2.41
N GLU A 177 -11.69 13.15 -3.57
CA GLU A 177 -11.81 14.38 -4.36
C GLU A 177 -13.28 14.67 -4.67
N LYS A 178 -13.69 15.93 -4.43
CA LYS A 178 -14.98 16.48 -4.81
C LYS A 178 -14.98 16.93 -6.28
N GLU A 179 -16.14 17.08 -6.89
CA GLU A 179 -16.27 17.55 -8.29
C GLU A 179 -15.59 18.90 -8.56
N ASN A 180 -15.50 19.78 -7.56
CA ASN A 180 -14.80 21.06 -7.66
C ASN A 180 -13.26 20.96 -7.54
N GLY A 181 -12.71 19.74 -7.50
CA GLY A 181 -11.28 19.47 -7.34
C GLY A 181 -10.76 19.55 -5.90
N SER A 182 -11.60 19.87 -4.92
CA SER A 182 -11.19 19.90 -3.51
C SER A 182 -10.89 18.48 -3.02
N THR A 183 -9.69 18.30 -2.47
CA THR A 183 -9.23 17.02 -1.91
C THR A 183 -9.30 17.01 -0.39
N SER A 184 -9.61 15.85 0.19
CA SER A 184 -9.48 15.61 1.63
C SER A 184 -8.95 14.21 1.92
N ILE A 185 -8.43 14.01 3.14
CA ILE A 185 -8.05 12.69 3.67
C ILE A 185 -8.95 12.39 4.84
N ASN A 186 -9.57 11.21 4.81
CA ASN A 186 -10.43 10.71 5.88
C ASN A 186 -9.74 9.53 6.54
N ARG A 187 -9.59 9.60 7.87
CA ARG A 187 -9.13 8.50 8.69
C ARG A 187 -10.34 7.66 9.09
N LEU A 188 -10.36 6.43 8.61
CA LEU A 188 -11.33 5.41 8.97
C LEU A 188 -10.73 4.49 10.04
N ASP A 189 -11.42 4.45 11.17
CA ASP A 189 -11.26 3.45 12.21
C ASP A 189 -12.42 2.46 12.12
N ILE A 190 -12.16 1.16 11.99
CA ILE A 190 -13.26 0.18 11.93
C ILE A 190 -14.12 0.18 13.21
N SER A 191 -13.60 0.71 14.33
CA SER A 191 -14.31 0.79 15.61
C SER A 191 -15.04 2.12 15.82
N ASP A 192 -14.44 3.23 15.36
CA ASP A 192 -14.90 4.60 15.63
C ASP A 192 -15.49 5.32 14.40
N GLY A 193 -15.44 4.68 13.23
CA GLY A 193 -15.94 5.23 11.97
C GLY A 193 -14.94 6.16 11.27
N MET A 194 -15.45 6.98 10.36
CA MET A 194 -14.65 7.81 9.46
C MET A 194 -14.66 9.27 9.88
N HIS A 195 -13.47 9.86 9.98
CA HIS A 195 -13.25 11.26 10.38
C HIS A 195 -12.33 11.97 9.39
N GLU A 196 -12.70 13.18 8.98
CA GLU A 196 -11.87 14.01 8.10
C GLU A 196 -10.68 14.60 8.86
N LEU A 197 -9.47 14.52 8.30
CA LEU A 197 -8.27 15.10 8.90
C LEU A 197 -8.27 16.64 8.73
N PRO A 198 -7.61 17.40 9.64
CA PRO A 198 -7.62 18.86 9.64
C PRO A 198 -6.70 19.46 8.56
N ILE A 199 -6.99 19.17 7.30
CA ILE A 199 -6.25 19.65 6.12
C ILE A 199 -7.09 20.75 5.46
N LYS A 200 -6.53 21.96 5.35
CA LYS A 200 -7.27 23.14 4.85
C LYS A 200 -6.73 23.59 3.51
N ASN A 201 -7.60 23.61 2.49
CA ASN A 201 -7.39 24.29 1.21
C ASN A 201 -6.08 23.90 0.47
N VAL A 202 -5.70 22.62 0.53
CA VAL A 202 -4.52 22.11 -0.17
C VAL A 202 -4.92 21.41 -1.46
N ASN A 203 -4.20 21.69 -2.56
CA ASN A 203 -4.27 20.89 -3.78
C ASN A 203 -3.37 19.67 -3.59
N MET A 204 -3.94 18.58 -3.08
CA MET A 204 -3.16 17.47 -2.57
C MET A 204 -2.56 16.60 -3.67
N GLY A 205 -1.24 16.42 -3.61
CA GLY A 205 -0.49 15.49 -4.43
C GLY A 205 -0.43 14.10 -3.86
N ASN A 206 0.76 13.52 -3.83
CA ASN A 206 0.96 12.22 -3.23
C ASN A 206 0.67 12.29 -1.72
N PHE A 207 0.18 11.19 -1.15
CA PHE A 207 0.10 11.01 0.29
C PHE A 207 0.55 9.61 0.66
N PHE A 208 1.17 9.50 1.83
CA PHE A 208 1.68 8.26 2.40
C PHE A 208 1.36 8.22 3.89
N VAL A 209 1.31 7.01 4.43
CA VAL A 209 0.98 6.74 5.82
C VAL A 209 2.24 6.25 6.49
N LEU A 210 2.59 6.82 7.64
CA LEU A 210 3.64 6.27 8.48
C LEU A 210 3.09 5.02 9.18
N LYS A 211 3.86 3.95 9.20
CA LYS A 211 3.44 2.67 9.75
C LYS A 211 3.46 2.71 11.28
N GLU A 212 4.53 3.22 11.87
CA GLU A 212 4.72 3.26 13.33
C GLU A 212 3.89 4.37 14.00
N LYS A 213 3.43 5.35 13.22
CA LYS A 213 2.70 6.52 13.71
C LYS A 213 1.33 6.62 13.04
N ASP A 214 0.27 6.95 13.77
CA ASP A 214 -1.08 7.25 13.22
C ASP A 214 -1.06 8.63 12.53
N GLU A 215 -0.20 8.76 11.51
CA GLU A 215 0.16 10.01 10.86
C GLU A 215 0.25 9.85 9.35
N VAL A 216 -0.08 10.94 8.66
CA VAL A 216 -0.10 11.01 7.20
C VAL A 216 0.83 12.11 6.74
N VAL A 217 1.68 11.78 5.77
CA VAL A 217 2.51 12.75 5.06
C VAL A 217 1.89 13.01 3.69
N PHE A 218 1.77 14.27 3.30
CA PHE A 218 1.18 14.64 2.01
C PHE A 218 1.87 15.85 1.38
N GLU A 219 1.78 15.92 0.05
CA GLU A 219 2.29 17.04 -0.76
C GLU A 219 1.18 18.07 -1.01
N ASP A 220 1.50 19.36 -0.88
CA ASP A 220 0.74 20.44 -1.51
C ASP A 220 1.34 20.76 -2.89
N ARG A 221 0.60 20.43 -3.96
CA ARG A 221 1.06 20.65 -5.34
C ARG A 221 1.18 22.13 -5.71
N SER A 222 0.40 22.99 -5.07
CA SER A 222 0.37 24.43 -5.38
C SER A 222 1.59 25.12 -4.79
N ASN A 223 1.86 24.88 -3.51
CA ASN A 223 2.96 25.53 -2.80
C ASN A 223 4.28 24.75 -2.88
N LYS A 224 4.26 23.48 -3.31
CA LYS A 224 5.42 22.58 -3.37
C LYS A 224 6.06 22.35 -1.99
N ASN A 225 5.19 22.22 -0.99
CA ASN A 225 5.55 21.95 0.40
C ASN A 225 5.05 20.57 0.81
N ILE A 226 5.73 19.96 1.78
CA ILE A 226 5.38 18.67 2.34
C ILE A 226 4.83 18.91 3.75
N TYR A 227 3.73 18.26 4.08
CA TYR A 227 3.08 18.37 5.37
C TYR A 227 2.96 17.00 6.02
N ILE A 228 2.96 16.99 7.34
CA ILE A 228 2.51 15.87 8.15
C ILE A 228 1.26 16.26 8.92
N THR A 229 0.33 15.34 9.05
CA THR A 229 -0.91 15.55 9.79
C THR A 229 -1.31 14.31 10.58
N ASN A 230 -1.99 14.55 11.69
CA ASN A 230 -2.68 13.55 12.49
C ASN A 230 -4.08 14.05 12.83
N LYS A 231 -4.80 13.40 13.75
CA LYS A 231 -6.17 13.79 14.13
C LYS A 231 -6.30 15.25 14.60
N GLY A 232 -5.25 15.85 15.17
CA GLY A 232 -5.34 17.14 15.86
C GLY A 232 -4.60 18.30 15.20
N LYS A 233 -3.55 18.02 14.42
CA LYS A 233 -2.66 19.07 13.90
C LYS A 233 -2.08 18.70 12.54
N THR A 234 -1.79 19.74 11.77
CA THR A 234 -1.04 19.67 10.51
C THR A 234 0.18 20.58 10.63
N GLU A 235 1.35 20.06 10.28
CA GLU A 235 2.64 20.74 10.35
C GLU A 235 3.39 20.62 9.03
N GLU A 236 4.16 21.64 8.66
CA GLU A 236 5.03 21.59 7.48
C GLU A 236 6.34 20.90 7.83
N ILE A 237 6.75 19.96 6.98
CA ILE A 237 8.07 19.32 7.05
C ILE A 237 9.05 20.21 6.29
N LYS A 238 9.97 20.84 7.02
CA LYS A 238 11.06 21.64 6.44
C LYS A 238 12.25 20.75 6.12
N ILE A 239 12.67 20.76 4.86
CA ILE A 239 13.80 19.97 4.35
C ILE A 239 15.01 20.86 4.15
N SER A 240 14.82 21.99 3.45
CA SER A 240 15.80 23.07 3.32
C SER A 240 15.07 24.42 3.27
N ALA A 241 15.77 25.51 3.53
CA ALA A 241 15.16 26.84 3.67
C ALA A 241 14.51 27.38 2.38
N GLU A 242 14.87 26.88 1.20
CA GLU A 242 14.48 27.47 -0.08
C GLU A 242 13.99 26.46 -1.14
N SER A 243 14.02 25.15 -0.86
CA SER A 243 13.72 24.14 -1.86
C SER A 243 12.23 23.85 -1.99
N LYS A 244 11.68 24.12 -3.19
CA LYS A 244 10.43 23.48 -3.62
C LYS A 244 10.61 21.97 -3.65
N SER A 245 9.59 21.26 -3.19
CA SER A 245 9.68 19.84 -2.86
C SER A 245 8.47 19.06 -3.34
N ILE A 246 8.66 17.78 -3.66
CA ILE A 246 7.58 16.84 -3.99
C ILE A 246 7.74 15.53 -3.22
N LEU A 247 6.64 14.96 -2.74
CA LEU A 247 6.67 13.73 -1.96
C LEU A 247 6.82 12.52 -2.92
N LEU A 248 7.93 11.80 -2.79
CA LEU A 248 8.24 10.67 -3.68
C LEU A 248 7.73 9.35 -3.11
N ASN A 249 8.09 9.01 -1.87
CA ASN A 249 7.65 7.77 -1.23
C ASN A 249 7.79 7.81 0.30
N ILE A 250 7.19 6.82 0.98
CA ILE A 250 7.57 6.35 2.32
C ILE A 250 7.86 4.86 2.22
N ASP A 251 8.99 4.41 2.75
CA ASP A 251 9.32 2.98 2.76
C ASP A 251 8.78 2.25 4.00
N LYS A 252 9.01 0.93 4.05
CA LYS A 252 8.54 0.06 5.14
C LYS A 252 9.10 0.39 6.52
N ASP A 253 10.19 1.16 6.57
CA ASP A 253 10.92 1.55 7.78
C ASP A 253 10.66 3.04 8.10
N ASP A 254 9.57 3.62 7.56
CA ASP A 254 9.11 4.99 7.77
C ASP A 254 10.10 6.09 7.34
N ASN A 255 11.02 5.77 6.43
CA ASN A 255 11.83 6.81 5.78
C ASN A 255 10.96 7.60 4.80
N ILE A 256 10.90 8.91 4.97
CA ILE A 256 10.19 9.83 4.08
C ILE A 256 11.16 10.28 2.99
N TYR A 257 10.78 10.12 1.72
CA TYR A 257 11.57 10.51 0.56
C TYR A 257 10.93 11.70 -0.13
N VAL A 258 11.71 12.77 -0.30
CA VAL A 258 11.26 14.01 -0.90
C VAL A 258 12.21 14.43 -2.01
N GLY A 259 11.66 14.74 -3.17
CA GLY A 259 12.41 15.23 -4.32
C GLY A 259 12.55 16.74 -4.26
N GLU A 260 13.79 17.23 -4.35
CA GLU A 260 14.08 18.62 -4.66
C GLU A 260 13.78 18.86 -6.14
N ILE A 261 12.97 19.87 -6.46
CA ILE A 261 12.54 20.10 -7.85
C ILE A 261 13.23 21.28 -8.52
N GLU A 262 13.55 21.08 -9.80
CA GLU A 262 13.97 22.10 -10.76
C GLU A 262 13.23 21.84 -12.08
N ASN A 263 12.59 22.87 -12.63
CA ASN A 263 11.80 22.75 -13.88
C ASN A 263 10.76 21.61 -13.85
N ASN A 264 10.11 21.38 -12.71
CA ASN A 264 9.16 20.28 -12.44
C ASN A 264 9.76 18.85 -12.51
N MET A 265 11.08 18.73 -12.61
CA MET A 265 11.82 17.47 -12.52
C MET A 265 12.59 17.40 -11.20
N VAL A 266 12.93 16.20 -10.77
CA VAL A 266 13.68 15.96 -9.54
C VAL A 266 15.17 16.10 -9.85
N LYS A 267 15.88 16.93 -9.08
CA LYS A 267 17.35 17.08 -9.17
C LYS A 267 18.09 16.37 -8.04
N ALA A 268 17.43 16.18 -6.91
CA ALA A 268 17.99 15.52 -5.74
C ALA A 268 16.88 14.84 -4.94
N ILE A 269 17.23 13.78 -4.23
CA ILE A 269 16.33 13.07 -3.31
C ILE A 269 16.85 13.26 -1.90
N PHE A 270 16.02 13.87 -1.06
CA PHE A 270 16.23 13.93 0.38
C PHE A 270 15.46 12.79 1.04
N TYR A 271 16.07 12.17 2.04
CA TYR A 271 15.36 11.18 2.85
C TYR A 271 15.74 11.24 4.32
N ASN A 272 14.77 10.94 5.16
CA ASN A 272 14.94 10.90 6.61
C ASN A 272 13.88 10.01 7.28
N ASN A 273 14.25 9.32 8.34
CA ASN A 273 13.31 8.77 9.30
C ASN A 273 13.14 9.82 10.41
N GLN A 274 11.92 10.17 10.77
CA GLN A 274 11.65 11.20 11.78
C GLN A 274 12.30 10.96 13.15
N ASN A 275 12.81 9.75 13.41
CA ASN A 275 13.50 9.39 14.64
C ASN A 275 15.02 9.67 14.58
N ASP A 276 15.61 9.94 13.41
CA ASP A 276 17.06 9.97 13.16
C ASP A 276 17.52 11.25 12.41
N GLY A 277 17.70 12.37 13.13
CA GLY A 277 18.64 13.44 12.72
C GLY A 277 18.36 14.17 11.40
N GLU A 278 19.43 14.68 10.78
CA GLU A 278 19.41 15.56 9.59
C GLU A 278 18.99 14.83 8.29
N TRP A 279 18.38 15.56 7.35
CA TRP A 279 18.03 15.02 6.03
C TRP A 279 19.26 14.56 5.25
N LYS A 280 19.28 13.29 4.83
CA LYS A 280 20.30 12.77 3.93
C LYS A 280 19.96 13.17 2.51
N LYS A 281 20.96 13.55 1.71
CA LYS A 281 20.80 13.98 0.32
C LYS A 281 21.45 12.99 -0.65
N ILE A 282 20.75 12.68 -1.74
CA ILE A 282 21.26 11.97 -2.90
C ILE A 282 21.13 12.93 -4.09
N GLU A 283 22.26 13.41 -4.61
CA GLU A 283 22.28 14.20 -5.84
C GLU A 283 22.03 13.31 -7.05
N LEU A 284 21.17 13.74 -7.96
CA LEU A 284 20.95 13.05 -9.22
C LEU A 284 21.90 13.61 -10.28
N THR A 285 22.43 12.74 -11.13
CA THR A 285 23.32 13.14 -12.22
C THR A 285 22.60 13.91 -13.32
N GLU A 286 21.28 13.78 -13.39
CA GLU A 286 20.39 14.43 -14.35
C GLU A 286 19.03 14.73 -13.72
N LEU A 287 18.23 15.56 -14.37
CA LEU A 287 16.88 15.88 -13.95
C LEU A 287 15.93 14.73 -14.33
N ILE A 288 15.26 14.13 -13.34
CA ILE A 288 14.42 12.94 -13.55
C ILE A 288 12.96 13.28 -13.26
N GLY A 289 12.05 12.89 -14.16
CA GLY A 289 10.62 13.01 -13.92
C GLY A 289 10.18 12.16 -12.73
N LYS A 290 9.31 12.68 -11.85
CA LYS A 290 8.89 11.99 -10.62
C LYS A 290 8.33 10.59 -10.85
N ASP A 291 7.61 10.40 -11.97
CA ASP A 291 6.94 9.14 -12.31
C ASP A 291 7.90 8.09 -12.89
N SER A 292 9.16 8.49 -13.14
CA SER A 292 10.26 7.60 -13.52
C SER A 292 11.09 7.14 -12.31
N ILE A 293 10.76 7.58 -11.09
CA ILE A 293 11.52 7.25 -9.87
C ILE A 293 10.74 6.22 -9.05
N TYR A 294 11.41 5.11 -8.75
CA TYR A 294 10.89 4.01 -7.94
C TYR A 294 11.75 3.83 -6.70
N ILE A 295 11.16 4.03 -5.52
CA ILE A 295 11.85 3.98 -4.23
C ILE A 295 11.32 2.79 -3.44
N PHE A 296 12.20 1.92 -2.94
CA PHE A 296 11.79 0.82 -2.06
C PHE A 296 12.45 0.88 -0.68
N ASN A 297 13.68 1.36 -0.62
CA ASN A 297 14.46 1.64 0.60
C ASN A 297 15.71 2.45 0.20
N PRO A 298 16.57 2.87 1.16
CA PRO A 298 17.69 3.77 0.86
C PRO A 298 18.76 3.22 -0.09
N LYS A 299 18.79 1.91 -0.36
CA LYS A 299 19.74 1.24 -1.29
C LYS A 299 19.09 0.82 -2.60
N GLU A 300 17.77 0.93 -2.69
CA GLU A 300 16.94 0.39 -3.76
C GLU A 300 16.08 1.52 -4.33
N ILE A 301 16.77 2.52 -4.89
CA ILE A 301 16.18 3.66 -5.57
C ILE A 301 16.54 3.54 -7.05
N TYR A 302 15.52 3.54 -7.89
CA TYR A 302 15.63 3.27 -9.31
C TYR A 302 15.08 4.42 -10.15
N ALA A 303 15.77 4.72 -11.24
CA ALA A 303 15.29 5.59 -12.31
C ALA A 303 15.02 4.75 -13.56
N VAL A 304 13.84 4.93 -14.16
CA VAL A 304 13.45 4.30 -15.42
C VAL A 304 13.64 5.27 -16.56
N ASP A 305 14.46 4.87 -17.54
CA ASP A 305 14.57 5.52 -18.83
C ASP A 305 13.83 4.68 -19.87
N SER A 306 12.62 5.12 -20.24
CA SER A 306 11.77 4.45 -21.23
C SER A 306 12.20 4.70 -22.68
N ILE A 307 13.16 5.60 -22.92
CA ILE A 307 13.72 5.84 -24.26
C ILE A 307 14.83 4.82 -24.52
N GLU A 308 15.75 4.69 -23.56
CA GLU A 308 16.86 3.74 -23.64
C GLU A 308 16.47 2.32 -23.17
N ASN A 309 15.25 2.16 -22.67
CA ASN A 309 14.73 0.93 -22.04
C ASN A 309 15.68 0.39 -20.96
N THR A 310 16.10 1.27 -20.06
CA THR A 310 16.96 0.91 -18.94
C THR A 310 16.39 1.32 -17.60
N VAL A 311 16.71 0.53 -16.57
CA VAL A 311 16.47 0.86 -15.18
C VAL A 311 17.82 0.99 -14.49
N THR A 312 18.07 2.15 -13.89
CA THR A 312 19.33 2.47 -13.20
C THR A 312 19.09 2.55 -11.70
N ASN A 313 19.82 1.77 -10.90
CA ASN A 313 19.86 1.97 -9.46
C ASN A 313 20.70 3.23 -9.17
N ILE A 314 20.04 4.31 -8.73
CA ILE A 314 20.64 5.63 -8.52
C ILE A 314 21.74 5.59 -7.46
N THR A 315 21.62 4.70 -6.47
CA THR A 315 22.56 4.62 -5.34
C THR A 315 23.86 3.87 -5.69
N THR A 316 23.82 2.98 -6.69
CA THR A 316 24.97 2.15 -7.08
C THR A 316 25.47 2.41 -8.50
N GLY A 317 24.69 3.12 -9.32
CA GLY A 317 24.94 3.32 -10.75
C GLY A 317 24.72 2.07 -11.62
N LYS A 318 24.31 0.93 -11.05
CA LYS A 318 24.06 -0.31 -11.80
C LYS A 318 22.86 -0.15 -12.72
N LYS A 319 23.01 -0.52 -13.99
CA LYS A 319 21.95 -0.47 -15.01
C LYS A 319 21.47 -1.87 -15.39
N LYS A 320 20.17 -1.99 -15.68
CA LYS A 320 19.55 -3.19 -16.24
C LYS A 320 18.67 -2.79 -17.42
N SER A 321 18.94 -3.35 -18.59
CA SER A 321 18.08 -3.16 -19.77
C SER A 321 16.85 -4.08 -19.71
N PHE A 322 15.76 -3.63 -20.31
CA PHE A 322 14.54 -4.43 -20.53
C PHE A 322 14.09 -4.27 -21.98
N GLU A 323 13.18 -5.13 -22.43
CA GLU A 323 12.64 -5.07 -23.78
C GLU A 323 11.19 -4.58 -23.78
N GLY A 324 10.78 -3.95 -24.89
CA GLY A 324 9.41 -3.47 -25.06
C GLY A 324 9.15 -2.13 -24.37
N THR A 325 7.87 -1.79 -24.17
CA THR A 325 7.47 -0.54 -23.52
C THR A 325 7.20 -0.77 -22.05
N PHE A 326 7.89 -0.02 -21.18
CA PHE A 326 7.73 -0.08 -19.73
C PHE A 326 6.26 0.06 -19.29
N LEU A 327 5.84 -0.81 -18.37
CA LEU A 327 4.48 -0.78 -17.78
C LEU A 327 4.51 -0.48 -16.29
N ASP A 328 5.31 -1.23 -15.52
CA ASP A 328 5.48 -1.04 -14.08
C ASP A 328 6.74 -1.77 -13.59
N MET A 329 7.20 -1.48 -12.37
CA MET A 329 8.28 -2.24 -11.74
C MET A 329 8.10 -2.38 -10.23
N ASN A 330 8.74 -3.40 -9.68
CA ASN A 330 8.96 -3.54 -8.25
C ASN A 330 10.37 -4.12 -7.97
N LEU A 331 10.65 -4.50 -6.72
CA LEU A 331 11.95 -5.08 -6.35
C LEU A 331 12.28 -6.41 -7.03
N SER A 332 11.26 -7.15 -7.50
CA SER A 332 11.45 -8.44 -8.14
C SER A 332 11.72 -8.32 -9.63
N GLY A 333 11.12 -7.34 -10.31
CA GLY A 333 11.24 -7.23 -11.76
C GLY A 333 10.55 -6.01 -12.37
N ILE A 334 10.73 -5.91 -13.68
CA ILE A 334 10.19 -4.90 -14.60
C ILE A 334 9.18 -5.61 -15.49
N LEU A 335 7.95 -5.09 -15.53
CA LEU A 335 6.93 -5.53 -16.45
C LEU A 335 6.91 -4.59 -17.65
N SER A 336 6.89 -5.14 -18.86
CA SER A 336 6.91 -4.38 -20.11
C SER A 336 6.00 -5.04 -21.14
N SER A 337 5.41 -4.25 -22.03
CA SER A 337 4.62 -4.75 -23.16
C SER A 337 5.53 -5.05 -24.35
N LYS A 338 5.33 -6.21 -24.98
CA LYS A 338 6.10 -6.65 -26.15
C LYS A 338 5.20 -7.41 -27.11
N GLY A 339 5.10 -6.93 -28.35
CA GLY A 339 4.19 -7.50 -29.35
C GLY A 339 2.73 -7.38 -28.89
N GLU A 340 2.01 -8.50 -28.87
CA GLU A 340 0.61 -8.58 -28.41
C GLU A 340 0.46 -8.88 -26.91
N GLY A 341 1.57 -9.21 -26.23
CA GLY A 341 1.58 -9.60 -24.83
C GLY A 341 2.49 -8.74 -23.95
N SER A 342 2.88 -9.28 -22.81
CA SER A 342 3.79 -8.65 -21.87
C SER A 342 4.95 -9.57 -21.52
N ILE A 343 6.02 -8.98 -20.99
CA ILE A 343 7.19 -9.70 -20.47
C ILE A 343 7.56 -9.17 -19.09
N PHE A 344 8.04 -10.08 -18.25
CA PHE A 344 8.56 -9.77 -16.93
C PHE A 344 10.07 -10.05 -16.90
N THR A 345 10.87 -9.03 -16.61
CA THR A 345 12.34 -9.09 -16.54
C THR A 345 12.80 -8.91 -15.11
N LYS A 346 13.61 -9.81 -14.57
CA LYS A 346 14.14 -9.66 -13.20
C LYS A 346 15.08 -8.46 -13.06
N VAL A 347 14.94 -7.72 -11.96
CA VAL A 347 15.83 -6.59 -11.62
C VAL A 347 17.15 -7.08 -11.02
N LYS A 348 17.11 -8.14 -10.19
CA LYS A 348 18.31 -8.70 -9.54
C LYS A 348 18.70 -10.03 -10.21
N GLU A 349 19.96 -10.13 -10.62
CA GLU A 349 20.59 -11.41 -10.94
C GLU A 349 20.96 -12.10 -9.63
N GLU A 350 20.70 -13.40 -9.52
CA GLU A 350 21.13 -14.19 -8.37
C GLU A 350 22.67 -14.14 -8.29
N GLU A 351 23.20 -13.74 -7.13
CA GLU A 351 24.59 -14.03 -6.80
C GLU A 351 24.72 -15.56 -6.76
N LYS A 352 25.47 -16.11 -7.72
CA LYS A 352 25.73 -17.55 -7.85
C LYS A 352 26.56 -18.12 -6.72
#